data_AF-A0A2I0P2J0-F1
#
_entry.id   AF-A0A2I0P2J0-F1
#
_cell.length_a   1.000
_cell.length_b   1.000
_cell.length_c   1.000
_cell.angle_alpha   90.00
_cell.angle_beta   90.00
_cell.angle_gamma   90.00
#
_symmetry.space_group_name_H-M   'P 1'
#
loop_
_entity.id
_entity.type
_entity.pdbx_description
1 polymer ?
#
loop_
_entity_poly.entity_id
_entity_poly.type
_entity_poly.pdbx_seq_one_letter_code
_entity_poly.pdbx_strand_id
1 'polypeptide(L)'
;MDNLTSRNEEKDLEQAREMGRKDEHNMQHERDLATEKGVKQGLEKGRARDNRKGGIGTGMKIILCLIVMAIIGIVIAFLTLSVSVTDVSPGSSLPYTTKYGVSFPEGQTLTIGNTHINVLSYQNELISDIDGDRQKLMIGSDRVISERRAVITTLRAITLMDTNFKINLNYRGDRDNRAFFDMSVQTSQQVPDMLIKQLIPPEMDARPI
;
A
#
# COMPACT_ATOMS: atom_id res chain seq x y z
N MET A 1 -75.79 31.07 -76.34
CA MET A 1 -74.92 31.98 -75.57
C MET A 1 -75.07 31.63 -74.11
N ASP A 2 -73.93 31.38 -73.46
CA ASP A 2 -73.69 31.40 -72.00
C ASP A 2 -74.29 30.30 -71.12
N ASN A 3 -73.82 29.04 -71.21
CA ASN A 3 -73.93 28.11 -70.07
C ASN A 3 -73.06 26.83 -70.10
N LEU A 4 -71.80 26.89 -70.57
CA LEU A 4 -70.93 25.70 -70.57
C LEU A 4 -69.60 25.89 -69.84
N THR A 5 -69.24 27.12 -69.47
CA THR A 5 -67.96 27.42 -68.81
C THR A 5 -67.98 27.22 -67.29
N SER A 6 -69.12 27.42 -66.61
CA SER A 6 -69.20 27.28 -65.13
C SER A 6 -69.18 25.85 -64.61
N ARG A 7 -69.45 24.84 -65.45
CA ARG A 7 -69.59 23.44 -64.99
C ARG A 7 -68.25 22.69 -64.88
N ASN A 8 -67.22 23.17 -65.56
CA ASN A 8 -65.87 22.59 -65.49
C ASN A 8 -65.07 23.18 -64.32
N GLU A 9 -65.19 24.48 -64.06
CA GLU A 9 -64.53 25.14 -62.91
C GLU A 9 -65.02 24.57 -61.56
N GLU A 10 -66.29 24.18 -61.46
CA GLU A 10 -66.86 23.59 -60.24
C GLU A 10 -66.30 22.20 -59.93
N LYS A 11 -66.04 21.37 -60.97
CA LYS A 11 -65.45 20.04 -60.82
C LYS A 11 -63.98 20.09 -60.42
N ASP A 12 -63.23 21.03 -60.99
CA ASP A 12 -61.81 21.20 -60.66
C ASP A 12 -61.65 21.71 -59.22
N LEU A 13 -62.57 22.58 -58.76
CA LEU A 13 -62.60 23.03 -57.37
C LEU A 13 -62.97 21.91 -56.39
N GLU A 14 -63.87 21.00 -56.79
CA GLU A 14 -64.28 19.86 -55.98
C GLU A 14 -63.17 18.81 -55.85
N GLN A 15 -62.46 18.51 -56.95
CA GLN A 15 -61.28 17.64 -56.93
C GLN A 15 -60.14 18.22 -56.10
N ALA A 16 -59.89 19.53 -56.19
CA ALA A 16 -58.87 20.20 -55.37
C ALA A 16 -59.20 20.12 -53.86
N ARG A 17 -60.49 20.23 -53.49
CA ARG A 17 -60.95 20.08 -52.09
C ARG A 17 -60.85 18.63 -51.59
N GLU A 18 -61.09 17.64 -52.43
CA GLU A 18 -60.90 16.23 -52.06
C GLU A 18 -59.43 15.86 -51.93
N MET A 19 -58.58 16.37 -52.82
CA MET A 19 -57.13 16.15 -52.77
C MET A 19 -56.53 16.80 -51.51
N GLY A 20 -56.94 18.04 -51.18
CA GLY A 20 -56.55 18.70 -49.93
C GLY A 20 -56.96 17.95 -48.66
N ARG A 21 -58.20 17.42 -48.62
CA ARG A 21 -58.66 16.59 -47.48
C ARG A 21 -57.87 15.28 -47.33
N LYS A 22 -57.47 14.67 -48.45
CA LYS A 22 -56.72 13.41 -48.44
C LYS A 22 -55.26 13.62 -48.00
N ASP A 23 -54.66 14.74 -48.41
CA ASP A 23 -53.31 15.11 -47.99
C ASP A 23 -53.24 15.49 -46.51
N GLU A 24 -54.26 16.18 -45.99
CA GLU A 24 -54.38 16.46 -44.55
C GLU A 24 -54.49 15.18 -43.72
N HIS A 25 -55.30 14.21 -44.18
CA HIS A 25 -55.46 12.93 -43.50
C HIS A 25 -54.15 12.10 -43.52
N ASN A 26 -53.44 12.08 -44.64
CA ASN A 26 -52.15 11.40 -44.73
C ASN A 26 -51.09 12.05 -43.83
N MET A 27 -51.05 13.39 -43.78
CA MET A 27 -50.11 14.10 -42.92
C MET A 27 -50.39 13.88 -41.42
N GLN A 28 -51.65 13.78 -41.01
CA GLN A 28 -52.00 13.42 -39.63
C GLN A 28 -51.56 11.98 -39.30
N HIS A 29 -51.85 11.03 -40.19
CA HIS A 29 -51.47 9.63 -39.98
C HIS A 29 -49.95 9.44 -39.89
N GLU A 30 -49.17 10.24 -40.62
CA GLU A 30 -47.70 10.20 -40.56
C GLU A 30 -47.15 10.77 -39.23
N ARG A 31 -47.78 11.82 -38.70
CA ARG A 31 -47.44 12.41 -37.39
C ARG A 31 -47.74 11.45 -36.24
N ASP A 32 -48.84 10.73 -36.30
CA ASP A 32 -49.21 9.76 -35.26
C ASP A 32 -48.23 8.57 -35.26
N LEU A 33 -47.84 8.09 -36.44
CA LEU A 33 -46.81 7.05 -36.59
C LEU A 33 -45.43 7.49 -36.10
N ALA A 34 -45.04 8.74 -36.35
CA ALA A 34 -43.78 9.30 -35.86
C ALA A 34 -43.78 9.43 -34.33
N THR A 35 -44.91 9.82 -33.75
CA THR A 35 -45.07 9.97 -32.30
C THR A 35 -45.04 8.59 -31.61
N GLU A 36 -45.74 7.59 -32.15
CA GLU A 36 -45.75 6.24 -31.58
C GLU A 36 -44.37 5.57 -31.65
N LYS A 37 -43.65 5.74 -32.77
CA LYS A 37 -42.26 5.24 -32.90
C LYS A 37 -41.30 5.95 -31.95
N GLY A 38 -41.44 7.26 -31.77
CA GLY A 38 -40.62 8.04 -30.83
C GLY A 38 -40.83 7.61 -29.37
N VAL A 39 -42.09 7.36 -28.98
CA VAL A 39 -42.44 6.88 -27.63
C VAL A 39 -41.88 5.47 -27.37
N LYS A 40 -42.02 4.55 -28.33
CA LYS A 40 -41.45 3.18 -28.20
C LYS A 40 -39.92 3.21 -28.11
N GLN A 41 -39.25 3.99 -28.95
CA GLN A 41 -37.79 4.15 -28.90
C GLN A 41 -37.32 4.84 -27.60
N GLY A 42 -38.09 5.79 -27.07
CA GLY A 42 -37.80 6.45 -25.79
C GLY A 42 -37.92 5.50 -24.60
N LEU A 43 -38.94 4.65 -24.58
CA LEU A 43 -39.14 3.61 -23.57
C LEU A 43 -38.08 2.51 -23.62
N GLU A 44 -37.68 2.08 -24.82
CA GLU A 44 -36.60 1.11 -25.00
C GLU A 44 -35.23 1.67 -24.58
N LYS A 45 -34.93 2.93 -24.95
CA LYS A 45 -33.69 3.61 -24.51
C LYS A 45 -33.69 3.88 -23.00
N GLY A 46 -34.84 4.15 -22.40
CA GLY A 46 -35.00 4.29 -20.95
C GLY A 46 -34.71 3.00 -20.19
N ARG A 47 -35.27 1.87 -20.64
CA ARG A 47 -34.98 0.54 -20.07
C ARG A 47 -33.54 0.07 -20.31
N ALA A 48 -32.96 0.41 -21.46
CA ALA A 48 -31.56 0.07 -21.76
C ALA A 48 -30.55 0.90 -20.94
N ARG A 49 -30.92 2.09 -20.45
CA ARG A 49 -30.09 2.90 -19.56
C ARG A 49 -30.10 2.40 -18.12
N ASP A 50 -31.23 1.91 -17.62
CA ASP A 50 -31.33 1.44 -16.23
C ASP A 50 -30.53 0.14 -16.00
N ASN A 51 -30.47 -0.74 -17.01
CA ASN A 51 -29.64 -1.95 -17.00
C ASN A 51 -28.12 -1.70 -17.15
N ARG A 52 -27.66 -0.46 -17.32
CA ARG A 52 -26.23 -0.11 -17.38
C ARG A 52 -25.65 0.42 -16.07
N LYS A 53 -26.40 0.41 -14.97
CA LYS A 53 -25.76 0.38 -13.63
C LYS A 53 -25.33 -1.06 -13.36
N GLY A 54 -24.23 -1.44 -14.01
CA GLY A 54 -23.59 -2.74 -13.82
C GLY A 54 -23.22 -2.92 -12.35
N GLY A 55 -24.11 -3.56 -11.59
CA GLY A 55 -23.81 -4.00 -10.25
C GLY A 55 -22.59 -4.90 -10.30
N ILE A 56 -21.59 -4.59 -9.49
CA ILE A 56 -20.41 -5.43 -9.28
C ILE A 56 -20.92 -6.83 -8.97
N GLY A 57 -20.77 -7.75 -9.93
CA GLY A 57 -21.33 -9.09 -9.86
C GLY A 57 -20.88 -9.78 -8.58
N THR A 58 -21.75 -10.62 -8.01
CA THR A 58 -21.49 -11.33 -6.75
C THR A 58 -20.14 -12.05 -6.74
N GLY A 59 -19.68 -12.57 -7.89
CA GLY A 59 -18.34 -13.15 -8.03
C GLY A 59 -17.19 -12.15 -7.82
N MET A 60 -17.31 -10.93 -8.34
CA MET A 60 -16.30 -9.87 -8.13
C MET A 60 -16.27 -9.39 -6.67
N LYS A 61 -17.43 -9.37 -5.98
CA LYS A 61 -17.49 -9.09 -4.55
C LYS A 61 -16.79 -10.17 -3.72
N ILE A 62 -16.95 -11.44 -4.09
CA ILE A 62 -16.29 -12.57 -3.41
C ILE A 62 -14.77 -12.50 -3.62
N ILE A 63 -14.31 -12.25 -4.84
CA ILE A 63 -12.87 -12.08 -5.14
C ILE A 63 -12.30 -10.89 -4.37
N LEU A 64 -12.98 -9.75 -4.36
CA LEU A 64 -12.56 -8.59 -3.59
C LEU A 64 -12.52 -8.90 -2.09
N CYS A 65 -13.51 -9.61 -1.55
CA CYS A 65 -13.54 -10.02 -0.16
C CYS A 65 -12.37 -10.96 0.19
N LEU A 66 -12.05 -11.92 -0.68
CA LEU A 66 -10.90 -12.80 -0.52
C LEU A 66 -9.58 -12.02 -0.54
N ILE A 67 -9.42 -11.05 -1.45
CA ILE A 67 -8.23 -10.20 -1.51
C ILE A 67 -8.10 -9.38 -0.22
N VAL A 68 -9.19 -8.75 0.22
CA VAL A 68 -9.19 -7.98 1.48
C VAL A 68 -8.87 -8.87 2.67
N MET A 69 -9.44 -10.07 2.74
CA MET A 69 -9.14 -11.04 3.80
C MET A 69 -7.68 -11.51 3.76
N ALA A 70 -7.12 -11.76 2.58
CA ALA A 70 -5.71 -12.10 2.42
C ALA A 70 -4.79 -10.96 2.88
N ILE A 71 -5.11 -9.71 2.52
CA ILE A 71 -4.37 -8.52 2.98
C ILE A 71 -4.45 -8.41 4.51
N ILE A 72 -5.63 -8.56 5.09
CA ILE A 72 -5.81 -8.54 6.55
C ILE A 72 -4.98 -9.64 7.21
N GLY A 73 -4.99 -10.86 6.65
CA GLY A 73 -4.19 -11.98 7.14
C GLY A 73 -2.69 -11.67 7.12
N ILE A 74 -2.19 -11.07 6.04
CA ILE A 74 -0.80 -10.62 5.93
C ILE A 74 -0.49 -9.55 6.98
N VAL A 75 -1.34 -8.54 7.13
CA VAL A 75 -1.15 -7.46 8.12
C VAL A 75 -1.11 -8.03 9.55
N ILE A 76 -1.99 -8.97 9.89
CA ILE A 76 -1.98 -9.63 11.20
C ILE A 76 -0.69 -10.44 11.41
N ALA A 77 -0.22 -11.15 10.39
CA ALA A 77 1.04 -11.89 10.48
C ALA A 77 2.24 -10.96 10.74
N PHE A 78 2.28 -9.79 10.10
CA PHE A 78 3.30 -8.76 10.35
C PHE A 78 3.18 -8.13 11.74
N LEU A 79 1.97 -7.83 12.21
CA LEU A 79 1.73 -7.27 13.54
C LEU A 79 2.05 -8.25 14.69
N THR A 80 2.11 -9.55 14.41
CA THR A 80 2.38 -10.59 15.41
C THR A 80 3.82 -11.10 15.40
N LEU A 81 4.71 -10.47 14.62
CA LEU A 81 6.15 -10.74 14.68
C LEU A 81 6.69 -10.38 16.07
N SER A 82 7.28 -11.37 16.73
CA SER A 82 7.92 -11.22 18.02
C SER A 82 9.36 -11.68 17.92
N VAL A 83 10.29 -10.83 18.36
CA VAL A 83 11.72 -11.13 18.43
C VAL A 83 12.08 -11.38 19.88
N SER A 84 12.66 -12.54 20.16
CA SER A 84 13.25 -12.89 21.46
C SER A 84 14.75 -12.94 21.32
N VAL A 85 15.48 -12.30 22.24
CA VAL A 85 16.95 -12.31 22.25
C VAL A 85 17.43 -12.87 23.57
N THR A 86 18.32 -13.85 23.50
CA THR A 86 18.91 -14.54 24.66
C THR A 86 20.43 -14.54 24.57
N ASP A 87 21.09 -14.45 25.72
CA ASP A 87 22.55 -14.58 25.78
C ASP A 87 22.98 -16.03 25.46
N VAL A 88 24.13 -16.18 24.78
CA VAL A 88 24.71 -17.48 24.44
C VAL A 88 26.20 -17.51 24.74
N SER A 89 26.77 -18.71 24.86
CA SER A 89 28.22 -18.85 24.86
C SER A 89 28.78 -18.45 23.49
N PRO A 90 29.73 -17.50 23.42
CA PRO A 90 30.37 -17.14 22.17
C PRO A 90 31.11 -18.32 21.55
N GLY A 91 31.15 -18.37 20.21
CA GLY A 91 31.94 -19.38 19.48
C GLY A 91 31.29 -19.93 18.22
N SER A 92 30.11 -19.44 17.83
CA SER A 92 29.46 -19.88 16.60
C SER A 92 30.10 -19.20 15.38
N SER A 93 30.11 -19.89 14.24
CA SER A 93 30.50 -19.25 12.99
C SER A 93 29.44 -18.21 12.59
N LEU A 94 29.87 -16.97 12.33
CA LEU A 94 29.01 -15.86 11.89
C LEU A 94 29.45 -15.37 10.50
N PRO A 95 29.26 -16.16 9.43
CA PRO A 95 29.86 -15.86 8.12
C PRO A 95 29.14 -14.74 7.35
N TYR A 96 27.91 -14.39 7.74
CA TYR A 96 27.12 -13.36 7.06
C TYR A 96 27.29 -12.03 7.79
N THR A 97 27.52 -10.95 7.04
CA THR A 97 27.67 -9.60 7.60
C THR A 97 26.81 -8.61 6.83
N THR A 98 26.03 -7.82 7.55
CA THR A 98 25.28 -6.69 6.99
C THR A 98 25.72 -5.40 7.67
N LYS A 99 25.85 -4.32 6.91
CA LYS A 99 26.36 -3.04 7.41
C LYS A 99 25.30 -1.94 7.35
N TYR A 100 25.28 -1.11 8.37
CA TYR A 100 24.39 0.03 8.50
C TYR A 100 25.13 1.22 9.08
N GLY A 101 24.77 2.43 8.66
CA GLY A 101 25.03 3.64 9.43
C GLY A 101 23.88 3.84 10.42
N VAL A 102 24.20 4.05 11.70
CA VAL A 102 23.21 4.27 12.77
C VAL A 102 23.56 5.53 13.56
N SER A 103 22.54 6.26 14.01
CA SER A 103 22.66 7.48 14.81
C SER A 103 21.96 7.29 16.15
N PHE A 104 22.71 7.23 17.24
CA PHE A 104 22.16 7.06 18.58
C PHE A 104 21.66 8.41 19.13
N PRO A 105 20.41 8.50 19.63
CA PRO A 105 19.96 9.64 20.41
C PRO A 105 20.79 9.77 21.69
N GLU A 106 21.19 10.99 22.02
CA GLU A 106 22.00 11.26 23.21
C GLU A 106 21.18 11.14 24.50
N GLY A 107 21.76 10.50 25.52
CA GLY A 107 21.19 10.41 26.86
C GLY A 107 19.93 9.56 26.98
N GLN A 108 19.54 8.86 25.91
CA GLN A 108 18.43 7.91 25.91
C GLN A 108 18.97 6.49 25.96
N THR A 109 18.42 5.69 26.87
CA THR A 109 18.66 4.24 26.87
C THR A 109 17.86 3.61 25.73
N LEU A 110 18.57 2.93 24.83
CA LEU A 110 18.01 2.12 23.76
C LEU A 110 18.17 0.64 24.07
N THR A 111 17.22 -0.17 23.60
CA THR A 111 17.26 -1.62 23.83
C THR A 111 17.39 -2.35 22.50
N ILE A 112 18.53 -3.01 22.26
CA ILE A 112 18.70 -3.93 21.13
C ILE A 112 18.53 -5.35 21.65
N GLY A 113 17.40 -5.99 21.37
CA GLY A 113 17.08 -7.30 21.92
C GLY A 113 16.89 -7.25 23.45
N ASN A 114 17.83 -7.84 24.20
CA ASN A 114 17.89 -7.79 25.67
C ASN A 114 19.02 -6.86 26.19
N THR A 115 19.71 -6.16 25.29
CA THR A 115 20.88 -5.30 25.60
C THR A 115 20.43 -3.87 25.81
N HIS A 116 20.83 -3.26 26.93
CA HIS A 116 20.59 -1.85 27.21
C HIS A 116 21.83 -1.05 26.82
N ILE A 117 21.63 -0.07 25.95
CA ILE A 117 22.70 0.77 25.40
C ILE A 117 22.36 2.21 25.73
N ASN A 118 23.24 2.89 26.44
CA ASN A 118 23.17 4.33 26.65
C ASN A 118 24.43 4.97 26.06
N VAL A 119 24.25 6.07 25.35
CA VAL A 119 25.32 6.78 24.66
C VAL A 119 25.25 8.25 25.03
N LEU A 120 26.39 8.78 25.48
CA LEU A 120 26.57 10.19 25.83
C LEU A 120 27.77 10.72 25.04
N SER A 121 27.52 11.63 24.09
CA SER A 121 28.59 12.31 23.36
C SER A 121 28.90 13.66 24.01
N TYR A 122 30.18 14.01 24.11
CA TYR A 122 30.64 15.31 24.57
C TYR A 122 32.01 15.64 23.96
N GLN A 123 32.12 16.74 23.21
CA GLN A 123 33.39 17.26 22.67
C GLN A 123 34.25 16.19 21.97
N ASN A 124 33.67 15.45 21.01
CA ASN A 124 34.31 14.36 20.26
C ASN A 124 34.68 13.10 21.07
N GLU A 125 34.28 13.04 22.34
CA GLU A 125 34.41 11.88 23.18
C GLU A 125 33.04 11.29 23.42
N LEU A 126 32.96 9.97 23.27
CA LEU A 126 31.72 9.26 23.45
C LEU A 126 31.84 8.34 24.64
N ILE A 127 30.88 8.39 25.55
CA ILE A 127 30.77 7.40 26.61
C ILE A 127 29.61 6.48 26.27
N SER A 128 29.93 5.23 25.98
CA SER A 128 28.98 4.16 25.76
C SER A 128 28.86 3.32 27.03
N ASP A 129 27.65 3.09 27.48
CA ASP A 129 27.30 2.10 28.50
C ASP A 129 26.51 1.00 27.81
N ILE A 130 27.03 -0.24 27.85
CA ILE A 130 26.35 -1.41 27.32
C ILE A 130 26.21 -2.42 28.46
N ASP A 131 24.97 -2.65 28.91
CA ASP A 131 24.65 -3.53 30.03
C ASP A 131 25.48 -3.25 31.31
N GLY A 132 25.83 -1.99 31.56
CA GLY A 132 26.63 -1.56 32.72
C GLY A 132 28.14 -1.53 32.48
N ASP A 133 28.62 -2.01 31.33
CA ASP A 133 30.02 -1.85 30.93
C ASP A 133 30.20 -0.49 30.24
N ARG A 134 30.77 0.45 31.00
CA ARG A 134 30.96 1.84 30.57
C ARG A 134 32.35 2.02 29.96
N GLN A 135 32.38 2.37 28.68
CA GLN A 135 33.61 2.60 27.92
C GLN A 135 33.61 3.97 27.26
N LYS A 136 34.75 4.66 27.36
CA LYS A 136 35.03 5.86 26.56
C LYS A 136 35.54 5.44 25.19
N LEU A 137 34.90 5.95 24.14
CA LEU A 137 35.18 5.69 22.74
C LEU A 137 35.65 7.00 22.10
N MET A 138 36.73 6.91 21.34
CA MET A 138 37.21 7.97 20.45
C MET A 138 36.82 7.65 19.01
N ILE A 139 36.82 8.64 18.13
CA ILE A 139 36.53 8.41 16.70
C ILE A 139 37.44 7.31 16.14
N GLY A 140 36.84 6.34 15.45
CA GLY A 140 37.49 5.14 14.93
C GLY A 140 37.54 3.96 15.92
N SER A 141 37.11 4.14 17.17
CA SER A 141 37.08 3.05 18.16
C SER A 141 35.93 2.09 17.88
N ASP A 142 36.20 0.80 18.07
CA ASP A 142 35.20 -0.25 18.00
C ASP A 142 34.60 -0.54 19.38
N ARG A 143 33.29 -0.75 19.38
CA ARG A 143 32.52 -1.25 20.53
C ARG A 143 31.76 -2.48 20.09
N VAL A 144 32.05 -3.60 20.75
CA VAL A 144 31.47 -4.89 20.39
C VAL A 144 30.37 -5.24 21.39
N ILE A 145 29.21 -5.58 20.84
CA ILE A 145 28.14 -6.24 21.57
C ILE A 145 28.34 -7.75 21.40
N SER A 146 28.45 -8.46 22.52
CA SER A 146 28.71 -9.90 22.58
C SER A 146 27.72 -10.73 21.75
N GLU A 147 28.13 -11.94 21.38
CA GLU A 147 27.30 -12.88 20.64
C GLU A 147 26.00 -13.21 21.40
N ARG A 148 24.87 -13.11 20.72
CA ARG A 148 23.53 -13.41 21.24
C ARG A 148 22.74 -14.23 20.25
N ARG A 149 21.68 -14.89 20.71
CA ARG A 149 20.73 -15.63 19.86
C ARG A 149 19.45 -14.85 19.70
N ALA A 150 19.04 -14.62 18.46
CA ALA A 150 17.76 -14.05 18.09
C ALA A 150 16.82 -15.14 17.55
N VAL A 151 15.66 -15.27 18.17
CA VAL A 151 14.57 -16.14 17.71
C VAL A 151 13.40 -15.25 17.30
N ILE A 152 13.03 -15.33 16.03
CA ILE A 152 11.90 -14.59 15.46
C ILE A 152 10.73 -15.55 15.29
N THR A 153 9.61 -15.18 15.88
CA THR A 153 8.37 -15.97 15.87
C THR A 153 7.22 -15.16 15.28
N THR A 154 6.29 -15.83 14.62
CA THR A 154 4.98 -15.27 14.21
C THR A 154 3.87 -16.02 14.93
N LEU A 155 2.76 -15.32 15.19
CA LEU A 155 1.62 -15.86 15.93
C LEU A 155 1.99 -16.48 17.29
N ARG A 156 3.12 -16.04 17.88
CA ARG A 156 3.72 -16.56 19.14
C ARG A 156 4.01 -18.06 19.19
N ALA A 157 3.86 -18.80 18.08
CA ALA A 157 3.98 -20.26 18.07
C ALA A 157 4.89 -20.79 16.95
N ILE A 158 5.00 -20.07 15.84
CA ILE A 158 5.76 -20.53 14.67
C ILE A 158 7.09 -19.79 14.63
N THR A 159 8.19 -20.52 14.84
CA THR A 159 9.54 -19.98 14.65
C THR A 159 9.80 -19.78 13.17
N LEU A 160 9.99 -18.53 12.77
CA LEU A 160 10.36 -18.15 11.41
C LEU A 160 11.87 -18.26 11.22
N MET A 161 12.64 -17.86 12.24
CA MET A 161 14.09 -17.82 12.16
C MET A 161 14.73 -17.94 13.54
N ASP A 162 15.89 -18.56 13.57
CA ASP A 162 16.72 -18.76 14.75
C ASP A 162 18.19 -18.59 14.33
N THR A 163 18.82 -17.52 14.79
CA THR A 163 20.17 -17.16 14.39
C THR A 163 20.95 -16.59 15.56
N ASN A 164 22.24 -16.87 15.59
CA ASN A 164 23.15 -16.11 16.45
C ASN A 164 23.57 -14.85 15.71
N PHE A 165 23.84 -13.80 16.47
CA PHE A 165 24.31 -12.54 15.94
C PHE A 165 25.31 -11.87 16.88
N LYS A 166 26.18 -11.05 16.31
CA LYS A 166 27.13 -10.19 17.00
C LYS A 166 27.10 -8.82 16.34
N ILE A 167 27.16 -7.76 17.13
CA ILE A 167 27.15 -6.40 16.60
C ILE A 167 28.49 -5.75 16.90
N ASN A 168 29.12 -5.15 15.89
CA ASN A 168 30.27 -4.29 16.04
C ASN A 168 29.87 -2.87 15.66
N LEU A 169 30.17 -1.90 16.52
CA LEU A 169 29.89 -0.48 16.35
C LEU A 169 31.23 0.26 16.23
N ASN A 170 31.52 0.82 15.07
CA ASN A 170 32.67 1.72 14.91
C ASN A 170 32.20 3.17 15.08
N TYR A 171 32.68 3.88 16.10
CA TYR A 171 32.28 5.26 16.33
C TYR A 171 32.89 6.19 15.26
N ARG A 172 32.06 6.93 14.55
CA ARG A 172 32.48 7.79 13.42
C ARG A 172 32.47 9.28 13.76
N GLY A 173 32.08 9.63 14.98
CA GLY A 173 31.89 11.02 15.41
C GLY A 173 30.42 11.37 15.54
N ASP A 174 30.12 12.67 15.58
CA ASP A 174 28.76 13.16 15.70
C ASP A 174 28.21 13.59 14.34
N ARG A 175 26.94 13.28 14.09
CA ARG A 175 26.18 13.67 12.91
C ARG A 175 24.82 14.19 13.36
N ASP A 176 24.45 15.39 12.94
CA ASP A 176 23.17 16.02 13.30
C ASP A 176 22.91 16.04 14.82
N ASN A 177 23.96 16.30 15.61
CA ASN A 177 23.94 16.30 17.08
C ASN A 177 23.52 14.95 17.70
N ARG A 178 23.88 13.85 17.03
CA ARG A 178 23.72 12.47 17.47
C ARG A 178 25.02 11.70 17.26
N ALA A 179 25.30 10.72 18.10
CA ALA A 179 26.46 9.88 17.94
C ALA A 179 26.28 8.94 16.75
N PHE A 180 27.16 9.05 15.75
CA PHE A 180 27.09 8.26 14.52
C PHE A 180 28.06 7.09 14.55
N PHE A 181 27.58 5.92 14.14
CA PHE A 181 28.36 4.69 14.09
C PHE A 181 28.16 3.95 12.78
N ASP A 182 29.24 3.34 12.30
CA ASP A 182 29.14 2.26 11.32
C ASP A 182 28.91 0.96 12.09
N MET A 183 27.71 0.41 11.97
CA MET A 183 27.28 -0.83 12.60
C MET A 183 27.43 -2.00 11.63
N SER A 184 28.12 -3.04 12.07
CA SER A 184 28.20 -4.33 11.38
C SER A 184 27.46 -5.40 12.19
N VAL A 185 26.41 -5.97 11.61
CA VAL A 185 25.66 -7.09 12.18
C VAL A 185 26.15 -8.37 11.53
N GLN A 186 26.80 -9.23 12.32
CA GLN A 186 27.27 -10.54 11.87
C GLN A 186 26.27 -11.59 12.33
N THR A 187 25.87 -12.52 11.45
CA THR A 187 24.86 -13.54 11.74
C THR A 187 25.34 -14.94 11.35
N SER A 188 24.86 -15.97 12.07
CA SER A 188 25.19 -17.37 11.76
C SER A 188 24.41 -17.89 10.55
N GLN A 189 23.24 -17.32 10.26
CA GLN A 189 22.43 -17.62 9.08
C GLN A 189 22.18 -16.38 8.25
N GLN A 190 21.84 -16.55 6.97
CA GLN A 190 21.46 -15.44 6.12
C GLN A 190 20.10 -14.89 6.57
N VAL A 191 20.12 -13.70 7.16
CA VAL A 191 18.92 -13.02 7.65
C VAL A 191 18.43 -12.01 6.61
N PRO A 192 17.15 -12.05 6.20
CA PRO A 192 16.55 -11.00 5.39
C PRO A 192 16.65 -9.62 6.07
N ASP A 193 16.99 -8.58 5.31
CA ASP A 193 17.17 -7.20 5.82
C ASP A 193 15.95 -6.68 6.62
N MET A 194 14.73 -7.05 6.22
CA MET A 194 13.51 -6.70 6.94
C MET A 194 13.49 -7.21 8.39
N LEU A 195 14.08 -8.39 8.65
CA LEU A 195 14.15 -8.98 9.97
C LEU A 195 15.28 -8.38 10.80
N ILE A 196 16.39 -7.98 10.16
CA ILE A 196 17.48 -7.26 10.83
C ILE A 196 16.97 -5.89 11.30
N LYS A 197 16.20 -5.18 10.48
CA LYS A 197 15.58 -3.90 10.85
C LYS A 197 14.61 -4.01 12.02
N GLN A 198 13.98 -5.16 12.21
CA GLN A 198 13.12 -5.41 13.39
C GLN A 198 13.94 -5.53 14.68
N LEU A 199 15.21 -5.96 14.60
CA LEU A 199 16.11 -6.06 15.75
C LEU A 199 16.69 -4.69 16.14
N ILE A 200 16.83 -3.79 15.17
CA ILE A 200 17.39 -2.46 15.37
C ILE A 200 16.26 -1.49 15.78
N PRO A 201 16.36 -0.84 16.95
CA PRO A 201 15.39 0.16 17.38
C PRO A 201 15.20 1.27 16.33
N PRO A 202 13.95 1.67 16.03
CA PRO A 202 13.68 2.72 15.06
C PRO A 202 14.30 4.07 15.45
N GLU A 203 14.55 4.30 16.73
CA GLU A 203 15.20 5.50 17.26
C GLU A 203 16.64 5.69 16.76
N MET A 204 17.30 4.60 16.32
CA MET A 204 18.69 4.61 15.85
C MET A 204 18.86 5.09 14.39
N ASP A 205 17.78 5.44 13.67
CA ASP A 205 17.79 5.85 12.24
C ASP A 205 18.76 5.00 11.38
N ALA A 206 18.55 3.68 11.38
CA ALA A 206 19.43 2.74 10.72
C ALA A 206 19.29 2.81 9.18
N ARG A 207 20.40 3.06 8.49
CA ARG A 207 20.45 3.16 7.03
C ARG A 207 21.49 2.21 6.45
N PRO A 208 21.18 1.43 5.40
CA PRO A 208 22.17 0.59 4.73
C PRO A 208 23.35 1.41 4.20
N ILE A 209 24.56 0.84 4.26
CA ILE A 209 25.81 1.43 3.72
C ILE A 209 26.55 0.47 2.80
#